data_AF-A0A6J7VTH0-F1
#
_entry.id   AF-A0A6J7VTH0-F1
#
_cell.length_a   1.000
_cell.length_b   1.000
_cell.length_c   1.000
_cell.angle_alpha   90.00
_cell.angle_beta   90.00
_cell.angle_gamma   90.00
#
_symmetry.space_group_name_H-M   'P 1'
#
loop_
_entity.id
_entity.type
_entity.pdbx_description
1 polymer ?
#
loop_
_entity_poly.entity_id
_entity_poly.type
_entity_poly.pdbx_seq_one_letter_code
_entity_poly.pdbx_strand_id
1 'polypeptide(L)' 'MCIETVESGKMTKDLAILISKDAPWQNTQDFLASIDENLKKAMA' A
#
# COMPACT_ATOMS: atom_id res chain seq x y z
N MET A 1 0.62 -10.32 1.76
CA MET A 1 1.61 -9.21 1.76
C MET A 1 1.23 -8.04 0.85
N CYS A 2 1.33 -8.10 -0.49
CA CYS A 2 0.97 -6.94 -1.34
C CYS A 2 -0.53 -6.61 -1.28
N ILE A 3 -1.38 -7.64 -1.35
CA ILE A 3 -2.85 -7.50 -1.25
C ILE A 3 -3.22 -6.93 0.13
N GLU A 4 -2.75 -7.55 1.21
CA GLU A 4 -2.96 -7.07 2.58
C GLU A 4 -2.52 -5.62 2.78
N THR A 5 -1.42 -5.20 2.13
CA THR A 5 -0.94 -3.81 2.22
C THR A 5 -1.96 -2.85 1.59
N VAL A 6 -2.51 -3.20 0.42
CA VAL A 6 -3.56 -2.43 -0.23
C VAL A 6 -4.87 -2.45 0.57
N GLU A 7 -5.28 -3.61 1.09
CA GLU A 7 -6.47 -3.77 1.95
C GLU A 7 -6.35 -2.98 3.26
N SER A 8 -5.12 -2.76 3.75
CA SER A 8 -4.84 -1.89 4.91
C SER A 8 -4.90 -0.38 4.59
N GLY A 9 -5.24 -0.01 3.36
CA GLY A 9 -5.36 1.38 2.90
C GLY A 9 -4.03 1.99 2.42
N LYS A 10 -2.95 1.22 2.35
CA LYS A 10 -1.65 1.65 1.80
C LYS A 10 -1.56 1.26 0.33
N MET A 11 -1.74 2.22 -0.57
CA MET A 11 -1.77 1.95 -2.02
C MET A 11 -1.26 3.13 -2.83
N THR A 12 -0.97 2.91 -4.11
CA THR A 12 -0.60 3.97 -5.05
C THR A 12 -1.83 4.68 -5.61
N LYS A 13 -1.60 5.87 -6.19
CA LYS A 13 -2.66 6.75 -6.71
C LYS A 13 -3.60 6.06 -7.70
N ASP A 14 -3.08 5.16 -8.52
CA ASP A 14 -3.84 4.47 -9.56
C ASP A 14 -4.96 3.61 -8.96
N LEU A 15 -4.68 2.94 -7.84
CA LEU A 15 -5.67 2.13 -7.12
C LEU A 15 -6.62 3.00 -6.29
N ALA A 16 -6.11 4.08 -5.67
CA ALA A 16 -6.91 4.96 -4.83
C ALA A 16 -8.07 5.61 -5.61
N ILE A 17 -7.83 6.04 -6.85
CA ILE A 17 -8.85 6.67 -7.70
C ILE A 17 -9.99 5.71 -8.05
N LEU A 18 -9.74 4.40 -8.07
CA LEU A 18 -10.79 3.39 -8.31
C LEU A 18 -11.73 3.24 -7.10
N ILE A 19 -11.25 3.59 -5.90
CA ILE A 19 -12.04 3.53 -4.65
C ILE A 19 -12.85 4.81 -4.48
N SER A 20 -12.19 5.97 -4.50
CA SER A 20 -12.84 7.28 -4.41
C SER A 20 -11.90 8.41 -4.87
N LYS A 21 -12.44 9.60 -5.13
CA LYS A 21 -11.64 10.77 -5.53
C LYS A 21 -10.70 11.29 -4.46
N ASP A 22 -11.04 11.09 -3.18
CA ASP A 22 -10.35 11.65 -2.03
C ASP A 22 -9.59 10.59 -1.21
N ALA A 23 -9.51 9.36 -1.73
CA ALA A 23 -8.79 8.28 -1.05
C ALA A 23 -7.30 8.64 -0.86
N PRO A 24 -6.75 8.46 0.36
CA PRO A 24 -5.34 8.67 0.59
C PRO A 24 -4.50 7.66 -0.21
N TRP A 25 -3.33 8.10 -0.68
CA TRP A 25 -2.42 7.28 -1.45
C TRP A 25 -0.97 7.62 -1.11
N GLN A 26 -0.07 6.70 -1.45
CA GLN A 26 1.36 6.80 -1.25
C GLN A 26 2.09 6.96 -2.58
N ASN A 27 3.22 7.67 -2.58
CA ASN A 27 4.15 7.62 -3.72
C ASN A 27 4.82 6.24 -3.79
N THR A 28 5.51 5.97 -4.90
CA THR A 28 6.12 4.67 -5.17
C THR A 28 7.09 4.22 -4.07
N GLN A 29 7.90 5.13 -3.52
CA GLN A 29 8.91 4.76 -2.52
C GLN A 29 8.26 4.43 -1.16
N ASP A 30 7.26 5.21 -0.75
CA ASP A 30 6.52 4.98 0.50
C ASP A 30 5.72 3.67 0.45
N PHE A 31 5.14 3.35 -0.71
CA PHE A 31 4.44 2.09 -0.91
C PHE A 31 5.40 0.88 -0.87
N LEU A 32 6.55 0.97 -1.55
CA LEU A 32 7.57 -0.08 -1.50
C LEU A 32 8.12 -0.28 -0.08
N ALA A 33 8.32 0.80 0.68
CA ALA A 33 8.73 0.72 2.08
C ALA A 33 7.67 0.01 2.95
N SER A 34 6.39 0.28 2.69
CA SER A 34 5.28 -0.36 3.39
C SER A 34 5.18 -1.86 3.09
N ILE A 35 5.45 -2.25 1.84
CA ILE A 35 5.53 -3.67 1.45
C ILE A 35 6.72 -4.33 2.15
N ASP A 36 7.90 -3.70 2.13
CA ASP A 36 9.11 -4.24 2.75
C ASP A 36 8.95 -4.45 4.26
N GLU A 37 8.30 -3.51 4.96
CA GLU A 37 7.95 -3.64 6.38
C GLU A 37 7.06 -4.87 6.63
N ASN A 38 6.02 -5.04 5.81
CA ASN A 38 5.09 -6.16 5.93
C ASN A 38 5.74 -7.50 5.57
N LEU A 39 6.63 -7.52 4.57
CA LEU A 39 7.41 -8.70 4.20
C LEU A 39 8.32 -9.15 5.35
N LYS A 40 9.06 -8.20 5.95
CA LYS A 40 9.95 -8.48 7.08
C LYS A 40 9.20 -9.08 8.27
N LYS A 41 8.00 -8.58 8.56
CA LYS A 41 7.14 -9.13 9.62
C LYS A 41 6.63 -10.54 9.31
N ALA A 42 6.35 -10.85 8.05
CA ALA A 42 5.85 -12.16 7.64
C ALA A 42 6.95 -13.24 7.55
N MET A 43 8.22 -12.84 7.43
CA MET A 43 9.38 -13.74 7.39
C MET A 43 10.03 -14.00 8.76
N ALA A 44 9.62 -13.27 9.80
CA ALA A 44 10.06 -13.46 11.18
C ALA A 44 9.21 -14.53 11.89
#